data_AF-A0A0C6FA75-F1
#
_entry.id   AF-A0A0C6FA75-F1
#
_cell.length_a   1.000
_cell.length_b   1.000
_cell.length_c   1.000
_cell.angle_alpha   90.00
_cell.angle_beta   90.00
_cell.angle_gamma   90.00
#
_symmetry.space_group_name_H-M   'P 1'
#
loop_
_entity.id
_entity.type
_entity.pdbx_description
1 polymer ?
#
loop_
_entity_poly.entity_id
_entity_poly.type
_entity_poly.pdbx_seq_one_letter_code
_entity_poly.pdbx_strand_id
1 'polypeptide(L)'
;MSAFKPVSEDDFHAIIDAASASDAFRRRFAEFEPSTDGGDFQVHHGDLDIDGDFVAPAYCTLVVGNLTVSGFIDLANDYDRGFDEGGLFIVLGKVECRVWAGEGGKCAFVDGDLLARDLLLNAYEDSSLVVSGTLVTHFFYGVDIHAEVGVGAVMEYGCGYAMLEHPDEDPVQIEPRHDEDASMALLDVDDVDDVSADDLMDRIRAGEIVIRRAPGRQ
;
A
#
# COMPACT_ATOMS: atom_id res chain seq x y z
N MET A 1 7.50 -21.28 13.89
CA MET A 1 6.48 -20.45 14.58
C MET A 1 6.06 -19.40 13.57
N SER A 2 4.76 -19.14 13.40
CA SER A 2 4.31 -18.03 12.55
C SER A 2 4.94 -16.73 13.06
N ALA A 3 5.40 -15.86 12.16
CA ALA A 3 5.90 -14.54 12.52
C ALA A 3 4.80 -13.68 13.16
N PHE A 4 3.54 -13.94 12.82
CA PHE A 4 2.38 -13.23 13.31
C PHE A 4 1.67 -13.99 14.43
N LYS A 5 1.15 -13.23 15.40
CA LYS A 5 0.38 -13.75 16.53
C LYS A 5 -1.06 -13.24 16.44
N PRO A 6 -2.06 -14.13 16.57
CA PRO A 6 -3.44 -13.68 16.70
C PRO A 6 -3.64 -12.95 18.03
N VAL A 7 -4.43 -11.88 18.00
CA VAL A 7 -4.77 -11.06 19.16
C VAL A 7 -6.28 -10.76 19.16
N SER A 8 -6.81 -10.24 20.26
CA SER A 8 -8.15 -9.64 20.24
C SER A 8 -8.10 -8.26 19.57
N GLU A 9 -9.26 -7.75 19.18
CA GLU A 9 -9.42 -6.37 18.71
C GLU A 9 -8.93 -5.34 19.76
N ASP A 10 -9.34 -5.51 21.03
CA ASP A 10 -8.89 -4.65 22.13
C ASP A 10 -7.37 -4.64 22.25
N ASP A 11 -6.71 -5.80 22.16
CA ASP A 11 -5.25 -5.91 22.21
C ASP A 11 -4.60 -5.27 20.97
N PHE A 12 -5.19 -5.43 19.79
CA PHE A 12 -4.72 -4.81 18.55
C PHE A 12 -4.68 -3.28 18.66
N HIS A 13 -5.80 -2.67 19.10
CA HIS A 13 -5.86 -1.23 19.33
C HIS A 13 -4.95 -0.77 20.47
N ALA A 14 -4.88 -1.52 21.57
CA ALA A 14 -3.97 -1.19 22.67
C ALA A 14 -2.50 -1.19 22.24
N ILE A 15 -2.10 -2.07 21.30
CA ILE A 15 -0.76 -2.10 20.73
C ILE A 15 -0.50 -0.85 19.88
N ILE A 16 -1.46 -0.45 19.03
CA ILE A 16 -1.35 0.78 18.22
C ILE A 16 -1.21 2.00 19.13
N ASP A 17 -2.03 2.11 20.17
CA ASP A 17 -2.02 3.23 21.11
C ASP A 17 -0.68 3.34 21.86
N ALA A 18 -0.16 2.20 22.31
CA ALA A 18 1.10 2.11 23.06
C ALA A 18 2.35 2.27 22.20
N ALA A 19 2.25 2.09 20.88
CA ALA A 19 3.39 2.21 19.98
C ALA A 19 3.91 3.66 19.91
N SER A 20 5.21 3.82 19.63
CA SER A 20 5.82 5.13 19.42
C SER A 20 5.53 5.68 18.01
N ALA A 21 4.25 5.69 17.63
CA ALA A 21 3.80 6.15 16.32
C ALA A 21 3.88 7.68 16.20
N SER A 22 4.10 8.18 14.99
CA SER A 22 4.20 9.62 14.72
C SER A 22 2.88 10.35 14.93
N ASP A 23 2.97 11.66 15.19
CA ASP A 23 1.79 12.52 15.30
C ASP A 23 1.00 12.59 13.98
N ALA A 24 1.68 12.47 12.84
CA ALA A 24 1.05 12.45 11.52
C ALA A 24 0.18 11.19 11.35
N PHE A 25 0.73 10.02 11.67
CA PHE A 25 -0.03 8.77 11.68
C PHE A 25 -1.22 8.86 12.63
N ARG A 26 -1.00 9.27 13.89
CA ARG A 26 -2.06 9.33 14.91
C ARG A 26 -3.21 10.23 14.49
N ARG A 27 -2.91 11.37 13.86
CA ARG A 27 -3.92 12.29 13.33
C ARG A 27 -4.73 11.64 12.22
N ARG A 28 -4.07 11.14 11.16
CA ARG A 28 -4.78 10.53 10.01
C ARG A 28 -5.57 9.29 10.42
N PHE A 29 -4.98 8.43 11.25
CA PHE A 29 -5.66 7.24 11.76
C PHE A 29 -6.95 7.58 12.53
N ALA A 30 -6.92 8.65 13.34
CA ALA A 30 -8.10 9.14 14.05
C ALA A 30 -9.11 9.83 13.12
N GLU A 31 -8.67 10.47 12.03
CA GLU A 31 -9.56 11.12 11.05
C GLU A 31 -10.28 10.12 10.14
N PHE A 32 -9.62 9.02 9.80
CA PHE A 32 -10.23 7.93 9.00
C PHE A 32 -11.22 7.09 9.81
N GLU A 33 -11.02 6.95 11.12
CA GLU A 33 -11.79 6.03 11.99
C GLU A 33 -11.97 4.64 11.32
N PRO A 34 -10.88 3.95 10.91
CA PRO A 34 -11.00 2.78 10.06
C PRO A 34 -11.79 1.66 10.76
N SER A 35 -12.77 1.10 10.06
CA SER A 35 -13.52 -0.05 10.57
C SER A 35 -12.68 -1.31 10.53
N THR A 36 -12.88 -2.15 11.54
CA THR A 36 -12.26 -3.47 11.70
C THR A 36 -13.28 -4.60 11.52
N ASP A 37 -14.57 -4.27 11.53
CA ASP A 37 -15.74 -5.16 11.43
C ASP A 37 -15.68 -6.42 12.32
N GLY A 38 -14.93 -6.36 13.44
CA GLY A 38 -14.70 -7.51 14.33
C GLY A 38 -13.98 -8.68 13.65
N GLY A 39 -13.12 -8.39 12.67
CA GLY A 39 -12.44 -9.37 11.82
C GLY A 39 -11.34 -10.19 12.49
N ASP A 40 -10.48 -10.81 11.67
CA ASP A 40 -9.29 -11.53 12.13
C ASP A 40 -8.13 -10.54 12.38
N PHE A 41 -7.53 -10.58 13.57
CA PHE A 41 -6.48 -9.64 13.98
C PHE A 41 -5.15 -10.38 14.20
N GLN A 42 -4.11 -9.96 13.49
CA GLN A 42 -2.77 -10.51 13.63
C GLN A 42 -1.70 -9.42 13.76
N VAL A 43 -0.76 -9.65 14.69
CA VAL A 43 0.31 -8.70 15.00
C VAL A 43 1.69 -9.34 14.89
N HIS A 44 2.63 -8.62 14.30
CA HIS A 44 4.07 -8.87 14.37
C HIS A 44 4.78 -7.76 15.16
N HIS A 45 5.77 -8.12 15.97
CA HIS A 45 6.62 -7.16 16.69
C HIS A 45 8.08 -7.32 16.28
N GLY A 46 8.71 -6.19 15.97
CA GLY A 46 10.07 -6.13 15.45
C GLY A 46 10.09 -5.92 13.94
N ASP A 47 11.29 -5.72 13.41
CA ASP A 47 11.51 -5.63 11.97
C ASP A 47 11.29 -7.00 11.31
N LEU A 48 10.66 -6.99 10.14
CA LEU A 48 10.31 -8.17 9.37
C LEU A 48 10.94 -8.12 7.98
N ASP A 49 11.88 -9.03 7.73
CA ASP A 49 12.52 -9.22 6.43
C ASP A 49 12.02 -10.51 5.78
N ILE A 50 11.43 -10.40 4.58
CA ILE A 50 10.88 -11.51 3.81
C ILE A 50 11.57 -11.58 2.45
N ASP A 51 12.19 -12.73 2.17
CA ASP A 51 12.68 -13.06 0.84
C ASP A 51 11.60 -13.85 0.09
N GLY A 52 10.96 -13.20 -0.88
CA GLY A 52 9.75 -13.67 -1.55
C GLY A 52 8.62 -12.66 -1.43
N ASP A 53 7.39 -13.16 -1.49
CA ASP A 53 6.18 -12.34 -1.45
C ASP A 53 5.53 -12.38 -0.06
N PHE A 54 4.81 -11.31 0.27
CA PHE A 54 4.04 -11.17 1.50
C PHE A 54 2.57 -10.97 1.14
N VAL A 55 1.72 -11.88 1.61
CA VAL A 55 0.27 -11.72 1.59
C VAL A 55 -0.16 -11.43 3.02
N ALA A 56 -1.02 -10.43 3.22
CA ALA A 56 -1.54 -10.08 4.54
C ALA A 56 -2.16 -11.32 5.22
N PRO A 57 -1.67 -11.76 6.40
CA PRO A 57 -2.09 -13.04 6.99
C PRO A 57 -3.45 -12.98 7.69
N ALA A 58 -4.06 -11.80 7.79
CA ALA A 58 -5.35 -11.56 8.42
C ALA A 58 -6.03 -10.31 7.84
N TYR A 59 -7.36 -10.23 8.05
CA TYR A 59 -8.18 -9.09 7.68
C TYR A 59 -7.67 -7.76 8.28
N CYS A 60 -7.28 -7.81 9.56
CA CYS A 60 -6.58 -6.75 10.26
C CYS A 60 -5.15 -7.20 10.60
N THR A 61 -4.16 -6.63 9.93
CA THR A 61 -2.74 -6.97 10.09
C THR A 61 -1.96 -5.76 10.58
N LEU A 62 -1.14 -5.97 11.62
CA LEU A 62 -0.26 -4.94 12.18
C LEU A 62 1.18 -5.44 12.26
N VAL A 63 2.11 -4.61 11.77
CA VAL A 63 3.56 -4.77 11.96
C VAL A 63 4.06 -3.61 12.82
N VAL A 64 4.58 -3.92 14.01
CA VAL A 64 5.24 -2.94 14.89
C VAL A 64 6.75 -2.99 14.65
N GLY A 65 7.19 -2.31 13.61
CA GLY A 65 8.57 -2.32 13.09
C GLY A 65 8.61 -2.03 11.60
N ASN A 66 9.79 -2.15 11.00
CA ASN A 66 9.94 -2.03 9.54
C ASN A 66 9.53 -3.32 8.83
N LEU A 67 9.07 -3.20 7.59
CA LEU A 67 8.71 -4.32 6.73
C LEU A 67 9.50 -4.25 5.42
N THR A 68 10.39 -5.22 5.19
CA THR A 68 11.15 -5.36 3.96
C THR A 68 10.76 -6.65 3.26
N VAL A 69 10.32 -6.53 2.00
CA VAL A 69 9.90 -7.66 1.17
C VAL A 69 10.68 -7.61 -0.15
N SER A 70 11.34 -8.70 -0.52
CA SER A 70 12.12 -8.71 -1.78
C SER A 70 11.21 -8.76 -3.02
N GLY A 71 10.07 -9.44 -2.91
CA GLY A 71 8.99 -9.52 -3.88
C GLY A 71 7.88 -8.50 -3.64
N PHE A 72 6.63 -8.95 -3.67
CA PHE A 72 5.47 -8.05 -3.57
C PHE A 72 4.75 -8.14 -2.21
N ILE A 73 4.17 -7.02 -1.80
CA ILE A 73 3.19 -6.93 -0.71
C ILE A 73 1.82 -6.92 -1.36
N ASP A 74 1.05 -7.96 -1.12
CA ASP A 74 -0.32 -8.14 -1.61
C ASP A 74 -1.27 -8.10 -0.41
N LEU A 75 -2.14 -7.09 -0.39
CA LEU A 75 -3.08 -6.91 0.70
C LEU A 75 -4.39 -7.66 0.51
N ALA A 76 -4.50 -8.51 -0.53
CA ALA A 76 -5.68 -9.32 -0.79
C ALA A 76 -6.22 -10.03 0.45
N ASN A 77 -7.54 -10.05 0.54
CA ASN A 77 -8.24 -10.74 1.61
C ASN A 77 -8.30 -12.25 1.36
N ASP A 78 -8.45 -13.01 2.45
CA ASP A 78 -8.74 -14.44 2.37
C ASP A 78 -10.24 -14.64 2.09
N TYR A 79 -10.60 -14.62 0.80
CA TYR A 79 -11.99 -14.77 0.35
C TYR A 79 -12.60 -16.13 0.74
N ASP A 80 -11.79 -17.18 0.91
CA ASP A 80 -12.27 -18.49 1.37
C ASP A 80 -12.81 -18.44 2.81
N ARG A 81 -12.43 -17.39 3.56
CA ARG A 81 -12.95 -17.10 4.91
C ARG A 81 -14.13 -16.13 4.92
N GLY A 82 -14.58 -15.67 3.75
CA GLY A 82 -15.71 -14.76 3.59
C GLY A 82 -15.38 -13.29 3.84
N PHE A 83 -14.11 -12.90 3.68
CA PHE A 83 -13.69 -11.50 3.69
C PHE A 83 -13.73 -10.96 2.26
N ASP A 84 -14.86 -10.38 1.87
CA ASP A 84 -15.11 -9.98 0.47
C ASP A 84 -14.44 -8.63 0.11
N GLU A 85 -14.38 -7.69 1.05
CA GLU A 85 -13.73 -6.37 0.92
C GLU A 85 -13.37 -5.85 2.32
N GLY A 86 -12.57 -4.79 2.40
CA GLY A 86 -12.31 -4.10 3.67
C GLY A 86 -11.07 -4.58 4.42
N GLY A 87 -10.98 -4.16 5.67
CA GLY A 87 -9.92 -4.54 6.60
C GLY A 87 -8.89 -3.45 6.81
N LEU A 88 -7.85 -3.80 7.57
CA LEU A 88 -6.87 -2.82 8.05
C LEU A 88 -5.47 -3.40 7.95
N PHE A 89 -4.58 -2.69 7.27
CA PHE A 89 -3.16 -3.03 7.21
C PHE A 89 -2.34 -1.88 7.76
N ILE A 90 -1.54 -2.12 8.80
CA ILE A 90 -0.73 -1.08 9.44
C ILE A 90 0.72 -1.55 9.55
N VAL A 91 1.65 -0.71 9.13
CA VAL A 91 3.07 -0.83 9.45
C VAL A 91 3.50 0.41 10.24
N LEU A 92 3.89 0.21 11.49
CA LEU A 92 4.44 1.26 12.35
C LEU A 92 5.96 1.35 12.15
N GLY A 93 6.35 1.77 10.95
CA GLY A 93 7.72 1.82 10.49
C GLY A 93 7.80 2.02 8.97
N LYS A 94 8.99 1.80 8.41
CA LYS A 94 9.23 1.90 6.96
C LYS A 94 8.82 0.63 6.23
N VAL A 95 8.40 0.78 4.99
CA VAL A 95 8.09 -0.32 4.09
C VAL A 95 8.96 -0.25 2.85
N GLU A 96 9.62 -1.36 2.52
CA GLU A 96 10.34 -1.54 1.26
C GLU A 96 9.86 -2.81 0.56
N CYS A 97 9.42 -2.69 -0.68
CA CYS A 97 8.99 -3.82 -1.50
C CYS A 97 9.36 -3.62 -2.98
N ARG A 98 9.22 -4.66 -3.79
CA ARG A 98 9.28 -4.53 -5.25
C ARG A 98 7.97 -4.00 -5.80
N VAL A 99 6.86 -4.61 -5.38
CA VAL A 99 5.50 -4.19 -5.74
C VAL A 99 4.65 -4.07 -4.49
N TRP A 100 3.83 -3.03 -4.44
CA TRP A 100 2.76 -2.88 -3.46
C TRP A 100 1.41 -2.98 -4.17
N ALA A 101 0.47 -3.73 -3.60
CA ALA A 101 -0.90 -3.78 -4.07
C ALA A 101 -1.87 -3.64 -2.90
N GLY A 102 -2.77 -2.66 -3.02
CA GLY A 102 -3.91 -2.48 -2.10
C GLY A 102 -4.95 -3.60 -2.23
N GLU A 103 -6.12 -3.36 -1.65
CA GLU A 103 -7.28 -4.25 -1.71
C GLU A 103 -8.55 -3.41 -1.58
N GLY A 104 -9.64 -3.82 -2.24
CA GLY A 104 -10.93 -3.13 -2.19
C GLY A 104 -11.42 -2.90 -0.75
N GLY A 105 -11.89 -1.68 -0.46
CA GLY A 105 -12.37 -1.28 0.87
C GLY A 105 -11.30 -1.23 1.97
N LYS A 106 -10.07 -1.68 1.72
CA LYS A 106 -9.04 -1.82 2.76
C LYS A 106 -8.36 -0.51 3.05
N CYS A 107 -8.20 -0.20 4.33
CA CYS A 107 -7.39 0.93 4.77
C CYS A 107 -5.95 0.47 5.07
N ALA A 108 -4.97 1.08 4.42
CA ALA A 108 -3.55 0.79 4.62
C ALA A 108 -2.81 2.01 5.16
N PHE A 109 -2.04 1.82 6.24
CA PHE A 109 -1.25 2.86 6.87
C PHE A 109 0.22 2.46 6.99
N VAL A 110 1.10 3.38 6.62
CA VAL A 110 2.55 3.27 6.81
C VAL A 110 3.02 4.48 7.63
N ASP A 111 3.41 4.26 8.87
CA ASP A 111 4.00 5.29 9.74
C ASP A 111 5.51 5.43 9.47
N GLY A 112 5.83 5.85 8.26
CA GLY A 112 7.20 5.93 7.76
C GLY A 112 7.24 6.17 6.26
N ASP A 113 8.39 5.88 5.66
CA ASP A 113 8.56 5.91 4.21
C ASP A 113 8.02 4.62 3.58
N LEU A 114 7.40 4.73 2.40
CA LEU A 114 7.01 3.61 1.56
C LEU A 114 7.80 3.65 0.25
N LEU A 115 8.63 2.64 0.03
CA LEU A 115 9.37 2.42 -1.21
C LEU A 115 8.83 1.16 -1.90
N ALA A 116 8.11 1.34 -3.01
CA ALA A 116 7.75 0.27 -3.93
C ALA A 116 8.62 0.41 -5.19
N ARG A 117 9.65 -0.42 -5.34
CA ARG A 117 10.71 -0.19 -6.34
C ARG A 117 10.22 -0.20 -7.79
N ASP A 118 9.23 -1.03 -8.10
CA ASP A 118 8.74 -1.23 -9.46
C ASP A 118 7.34 -0.62 -9.64
N LEU A 119 6.37 -1.03 -8.82
CA LEU A 119 4.95 -0.67 -8.96
C LEU A 119 4.29 -0.47 -7.61
N LEU A 120 3.47 0.58 -7.52
CA LEU A 120 2.50 0.75 -6.44
C LEU A 120 1.12 0.81 -7.08
N LEU A 121 0.29 -0.18 -6.75
CA LEU A 121 -1.07 -0.32 -7.23
C LEU A 121 -2.03 0.05 -6.10
N ASN A 122 -2.75 1.16 -6.28
CA ASN A 122 -3.71 1.74 -5.34
C ASN A 122 -4.97 2.17 -6.09
N ALA A 123 -5.53 1.29 -6.91
CA ALA A 123 -6.67 1.57 -7.78
C ALA A 123 -7.89 0.69 -7.47
N TYR A 124 -8.00 0.26 -6.21
CA TYR A 124 -9.12 -0.58 -5.73
C TYR A 124 -10.21 0.28 -5.09
N GLU A 125 -11.45 0.12 -5.53
CA GLU A 125 -12.60 0.89 -5.02
C GLU A 125 -12.66 0.90 -3.49
N ASP A 126 -12.98 2.07 -2.92
CA ASP A 126 -13.08 2.33 -1.47
C ASP A 126 -11.82 1.99 -0.65
N SER A 127 -10.69 1.72 -1.29
CA SER A 127 -9.41 1.55 -0.60
C SER A 127 -8.79 2.89 -0.20
N SER A 128 -7.93 2.86 0.80
CA SER A 128 -7.09 4.00 1.16
C SER A 128 -5.67 3.58 1.46
N LEU A 129 -4.72 4.43 1.05
CA LEU A 129 -3.31 4.28 1.39
C LEU A 129 -2.81 5.59 1.99
N VAL A 130 -2.37 5.55 3.24
CA VAL A 130 -1.83 6.69 3.98
C VAL A 130 -0.38 6.41 4.38
N VAL A 131 0.53 7.25 3.92
CA VAL A 131 1.97 7.16 4.20
C VAL A 131 2.39 8.42 4.96
N SER A 132 2.74 8.29 6.24
CA SER A 132 3.11 9.45 7.07
C SER A 132 4.44 10.09 6.63
N GLY A 133 5.30 9.34 5.95
CA GLY A 133 6.58 9.78 5.40
C GLY A 133 6.53 10.08 3.90
N THR A 134 7.58 9.66 3.19
CA THR A 134 7.70 9.82 1.74
C THR A 134 7.26 8.56 1.01
N LEU A 135 6.47 8.70 -0.05
CA LEU A 135 6.16 7.64 -1.00
C LEU A 135 7.13 7.71 -2.18
N VAL A 136 7.78 6.59 -2.52
CA VAL A 136 8.64 6.49 -3.71
C VAL A 136 8.24 5.26 -4.51
N THR A 137 7.94 5.47 -5.80
CA THR A 137 7.70 4.36 -6.73
C THR A 137 8.20 4.69 -8.14
N HIS A 138 8.57 3.65 -8.89
CA HIS A 138 8.86 3.80 -10.31
C HIS A 138 7.58 3.99 -11.11
N PHE A 139 6.54 3.21 -10.82
CA PHE A 139 5.23 3.31 -11.45
C PHE A 139 4.13 3.41 -10.40
N PHE A 140 3.30 4.44 -10.47
CA PHE A 140 2.12 4.59 -9.63
C PHE A 140 0.86 4.31 -10.46
N TYR A 141 0.04 3.37 -10.01
CA TYR A 141 -1.23 3.03 -10.64
C TYR A 141 -2.35 3.24 -9.62
N GLY A 142 -2.89 4.45 -9.58
CA GLY A 142 -4.00 4.82 -8.68
C GLY A 142 -5.30 5.15 -9.42
N VAL A 143 -5.20 5.60 -10.68
CA VAL A 143 -6.34 6.07 -11.50
C VAL A 143 -7.14 7.13 -10.74
N ASP A 144 -8.25 6.77 -10.11
CA ASP A 144 -9.15 7.66 -9.37
C ASP A 144 -8.91 7.67 -7.85
N ILE A 145 -7.98 6.86 -7.36
CA ILE A 145 -7.75 6.65 -5.93
C ILE A 145 -6.33 7.06 -5.59
N HIS A 146 -6.22 8.22 -4.96
CA HIS A 146 -4.93 8.79 -4.60
C HIS A 146 -4.37 8.14 -3.35
N ALA A 147 -3.04 8.13 -3.24
CA ALA A 147 -2.35 7.85 -1.98
C ALA A 147 -2.16 9.15 -1.21
N GLU A 148 -2.35 9.14 0.09
CA GLU A 148 -2.03 10.27 0.95
C GLU A 148 -0.61 10.17 1.47
N VAL A 149 0.11 11.29 1.45
CA VAL A 149 1.50 11.37 1.89
C VAL A 149 1.69 12.52 2.88
N GLY A 150 2.50 12.30 3.92
CA GLY A 150 2.78 13.32 4.94
C GLY A 150 3.99 14.20 4.64
N VAL A 151 4.96 13.70 3.87
CA VAL A 151 6.17 14.47 3.49
C VAL A 151 6.20 14.79 2.00
N GLY A 152 5.78 13.84 1.16
CA GLY A 152 5.73 14.01 -0.30
C GLY A 152 5.79 12.69 -1.04
N ALA A 153 5.75 12.76 -2.38
CA ALA A 153 5.83 11.61 -3.26
C ALA A 153 6.85 11.82 -4.38
N VAL A 154 7.50 10.74 -4.79
CA VAL A 154 8.31 10.65 -6.00
C VAL A 154 7.80 9.50 -6.83
N MET A 155 7.05 9.83 -7.88
CA MET A 155 6.46 8.88 -8.83
C MET A 155 7.05 9.16 -10.20
N GLU A 156 7.83 8.22 -10.75
CA GLU A 156 8.52 8.46 -12.02
C GLU A 156 7.57 8.41 -13.21
N TYR A 157 6.73 7.37 -13.27
CA TYR A 157 5.66 7.15 -14.23
C TYR A 157 4.37 6.81 -13.47
N GLY A 158 3.22 6.95 -14.12
CA GLY A 158 1.97 6.47 -13.54
C GLY A 158 0.72 7.04 -14.17
N CYS A 159 -0.41 6.56 -13.66
CA CYS A 159 -1.75 7.11 -13.87
C CYS A 159 -2.39 7.33 -12.50
N GLY A 160 -2.91 8.53 -12.26
CA GLY A 160 -3.36 9.01 -10.95
C GLY A 160 -2.34 9.93 -10.27
N TYR A 161 -2.54 10.19 -8.97
CA TYR A 161 -1.74 11.14 -8.20
C TYR A 161 -1.63 10.76 -6.73
N ALA A 162 -0.71 11.40 -6.01
CA ALA A 162 -0.66 11.38 -4.55
C ALA A 162 -1.11 12.73 -4.01
N MET A 163 -1.71 12.75 -2.83
CA MET A 163 -2.12 13.97 -2.13
C MET A 163 -1.21 14.22 -0.93
N LEU A 164 -0.53 15.37 -0.94
CA LEU A 164 0.27 15.81 0.20
C LEU A 164 -0.63 16.56 1.19
N GLU A 165 -0.80 15.95 2.35
CA GLU A 165 -1.64 16.47 3.42
C GLU A 165 -0.86 17.39 4.34
N HIS A 166 -1.35 18.61 4.51
CA HIS A 166 -0.79 19.60 5.43
C HIS A 166 -1.83 20.00 6.48
N PRO A 167 -1.44 20.09 7.77
CA PRO A 167 -2.30 20.70 8.77
C PRO A 167 -2.61 22.15 8.37
N ASP A 168 -3.89 22.49 8.33
CA ASP A 168 -4.40 23.86 8.13
C ASP A 168 -4.13 24.49 6.74
N GLU A 169 -3.71 23.70 5.75
CA GLU A 169 -3.52 24.14 4.36
C GLU A 169 -4.30 23.24 3.40
N ASP A 170 -4.60 23.77 2.20
CA ASP A 170 -5.24 22.96 1.16
C ASP A 170 -4.28 21.83 0.72
N PRO A 171 -4.78 20.60 0.55
CA PRO A 171 -3.95 19.49 0.10
C PRO A 171 -3.30 19.77 -1.27
N VAL A 172 -2.06 19.31 -1.43
CA VAL A 172 -1.28 19.52 -2.66
C VAL A 172 -1.21 18.23 -3.46
N GLN A 173 -1.74 18.27 -4.67
CA GLN A 173 -1.63 17.16 -5.62
C GLN A 173 -0.19 17.03 -6.15
N ILE A 174 0.36 15.82 -6.08
CA ILE A 174 1.65 15.43 -6.64
C ILE A 174 1.40 14.44 -7.76
N GLU A 175 1.76 14.82 -8.98
CA GLU A 175 1.61 13.99 -10.18
C GLU A 175 2.89 13.19 -10.48
N PRO A 176 2.79 12.08 -11.23
CA PRO A 176 3.94 11.45 -11.85
C PRO A 176 4.77 12.43 -12.69
N ARG A 177 6.08 12.19 -12.77
CA ARG A 177 7.00 13.09 -13.48
C ARG A 177 6.81 13.08 -15.00
N HIS A 178 6.35 11.95 -15.54
CA HIS A 178 6.02 11.81 -16.95
C HIS A 178 4.51 11.85 -17.14
N ASP A 179 4.08 12.32 -18.30
CA ASP A 179 2.66 12.32 -18.66
C ASP A 179 2.08 10.91 -18.74
N GLU A 180 0.75 10.85 -18.71
CA GLU A 180 -0.01 9.60 -18.69
C GLU A 180 0.24 8.78 -19.95
N ASP A 181 0.26 9.39 -21.14
CA ASP A 181 0.54 8.70 -22.41
C ASP A 181 1.90 7.98 -22.38
N ALA A 182 2.96 8.66 -21.95
CA ALA A 182 4.30 8.08 -21.82
C ALA A 182 4.34 6.98 -20.75
N SER A 183 3.58 7.15 -19.67
CA SER A 183 3.48 6.18 -18.58
C SER A 183 2.76 4.90 -19.04
N MET A 184 1.56 5.03 -19.62
CA MET A 184 0.76 3.89 -20.05
C MET A 184 1.43 3.09 -21.17
N ALA A 185 2.25 3.71 -22.01
CA ALA A 185 3.07 3.01 -23.01
C ALA A 185 4.08 2.00 -22.40
N LEU A 186 4.43 2.14 -21.12
CA LEU A 186 5.29 1.19 -20.41
C LEU A 186 4.55 -0.04 -19.91
N LEU A 187 3.22 -0.01 -19.78
CA LEU A 187 2.46 -1.20 -19.39
C LEU A 187 2.49 -2.22 -20.52
N ASP A 188 2.81 -3.47 -20.19
CA ASP A 188 2.83 -4.57 -21.15
C ASP A 188 1.44 -5.18 -21.33
N VAL A 189 0.46 -4.35 -21.69
CA VAL A 189 -0.95 -4.71 -21.85
C VAL A 189 -1.38 -4.57 -23.32
N ASP A 190 -2.41 -5.33 -23.72
CA ASP A 190 -2.94 -5.30 -25.08
C ASP A 190 -3.80 -4.06 -25.36
N ASP A 191 -4.53 -3.59 -24.34
CA ASP A 191 -5.30 -2.36 -24.34
C ASP A 191 -5.02 -1.59 -23.05
N VAL A 192 -4.56 -0.34 -23.19
CA VAL A 192 -4.23 0.52 -22.04
C VAL A 192 -5.47 1.19 -21.45
N ASP A 193 -6.57 1.26 -22.21
CA ASP A 193 -7.82 1.90 -21.79
C ASP A 193 -8.70 0.97 -20.93
N ASP A 194 -8.37 -0.33 -20.86
CA ASP A 194 -9.14 -1.38 -20.16
C ASP A 194 -8.27 -2.20 -19.19
N VAL A 195 -7.31 -1.54 -18.55
CA VAL A 195 -6.44 -2.19 -17.56
C VAL A 195 -7.11 -2.13 -16.20
N SER A 196 -7.51 -3.27 -15.65
CA SER A 196 -7.97 -3.32 -14.26
C SER A 196 -6.81 -3.57 -13.28
N ALA A 197 -7.00 -3.12 -12.04
CA ALA A 197 -6.11 -3.42 -10.93
C ALA A 197 -5.92 -4.93 -10.75
N ASP A 198 -7.01 -5.69 -10.84
CA ASP A 198 -7.05 -7.14 -10.69
C ASP A 198 -6.27 -7.85 -11.79
N ASP A 199 -6.45 -7.45 -13.05
CA ASP A 199 -5.75 -8.06 -14.18
C ASP A 199 -4.23 -7.83 -14.08
N LEU A 200 -3.80 -6.64 -13.67
CA LEU A 200 -2.38 -6.37 -13.41
C LEU A 200 -1.85 -7.28 -12.29
N MET A 201 -2.59 -7.41 -11.19
CA MET A 201 -2.16 -8.24 -10.07
C MET A 201 -2.13 -9.72 -10.39
N ASP A 202 -3.10 -10.25 -11.14
CA ASP A 202 -3.11 -11.64 -11.54
C ASP A 202 -1.92 -11.99 -12.43
N ARG A 203 -1.53 -11.09 -13.32
CA ARG A 203 -0.31 -11.23 -14.13
C ARG A 203 0.96 -11.18 -13.29
N ILE A 204 1.03 -10.27 -12.31
CA ILE A 204 2.17 -10.21 -11.36
C ILE A 204 2.28 -11.49 -10.54
N ARG A 205 1.15 -12.01 -10.02
CA ARG A 205 1.06 -13.28 -9.29
C ARG A 205 1.47 -14.47 -10.16
N ALA A 206 1.19 -14.42 -11.46
CA ALA A 206 1.66 -15.41 -12.45
C ALA A 206 3.16 -15.26 -12.80
N GLY A 207 3.84 -14.24 -12.29
CA GLY A 207 5.26 -13.98 -12.52
C GLY A 207 5.54 -13.25 -13.84
N GLU A 208 4.53 -12.64 -14.45
CA GLU A 208 4.69 -11.86 -15.67
C GLU A 208 5.34 -10.50 -15.41
N ILE A 209 6.01 -9.96 -16.44
CA ILE A 209 6.55 -8.61 -16.41
C ILE A 209 5.45 -7.68 -16.93
N VAL A 210 4.88 -6.86 -16.04
CA VAL A 210 3.80 -5.93 -16.41
C VAL A 210 4.30 -4.52 -16.76
N ILE A 211 5.53 -4.16 -16.39
CA ILE A 211 6.16 -2.88 -16.75
C ILE A 211 7.37 -3.15 -17.64
N ARG A 212 7.32 -2.65 -18.86
CA ARG A 212 8.43 -2.65 -19.81
C ARG A 212 9.51 -1.70 -19.31
N ARG A 213 10.78 -2.07 -19.50
CA ARG A 213 11.90 -1.14 -19.21
C ARG A 213 11.80 0.08 -20.13
N ALA A 214 11.79 1.27 -19.56
CA ALA A 214 11.89 2.50 -20.33
C ALA A 214 13.14 2.46 -21.24
N PRO A 215 13.03 2.86 -22.53
CA PRO A 215 14.17 2.87 -23.43
C PRO A 215 15.20 3.91 -22.96
N GLY A 216 16.30 3.47 -22.32
CA GLY A 216 17.37 4.38 -21.93
C GLY A 216 18.32 3.96 -20.79
N ARG A 217 18.08 2.87 -20.07
CA ARG A 217 19.06 2.35 -19.09
C ARG A 217 19.78 1.10 -19.63
N GLN A 218 20.98 1.31 -20.18
CA GLN A 218 22.04 0.29 -20.25
C GLN A 218 22.81 0.26 -18.94
#